data_AF-A0A2M7TBU0-F1
#
_entry.id   AF-A0A2M7TBU0-F1
#
_cell.length_a   1.000
_cell.length_b   1.000
_cell.length_c   1.000
_cell.angle_alpha   90.00
_cell.angle_beta   90.00
_cell.angle_gamma   90.00
#
_symmetry.space_group_name_H-M   'P 1'
#
loop_
_entity.id
_entity.type
_entity.pdbx_description
1 polymer ?
#
loop_
_entity_poly.entity_id
_entity_poly.type
_entity_poly.pdbx_seq_one_letter_code
_entity_poly.pdbx_strand_id
1 'polypeptide(L)'
;MCLDQVKTGDEIIIKEIPDSMAKTQFIRFGIGEGSTVVCHTKIPFGPVVLRKNRQEIAVGRELARTIRVERRGNGGKGHRRG
;
A
#
# COMPACT_ATOMS: atom_id res chain seq x y z
N MET A 1 9.01 -2.45 7.54
CA MET A 1 7.79 -2.88 8.28
C MET A 1 6.90 -3.66 7.34
N CYS A 2 5.87 -4.35 7.83
CA CYS A 2 4.89 -5.00 6.96
C CYS A 2 3.73 -4.05 6.64
N LEU A 3 3.02 -4.33 5.54
CA LEU A 3 1.90 -3.50 5.10
C LEU A 3 0.78 -3.43 6.15
N ASP A 4 0.54 -4.48 6.93
CA ASP A 4 -0.46 -4.45 8.00
C ASP A 4 -0.11 -3.49 9.14
N GLN A 5 1.13 -3.02 9.27
CA GLN A 5 1.59 -2.13 10.34
C GLN A 5 1.49 -0.63 9.98
N VAL A 6 1.00 -0.31 8.78
CA VAL A 6 0.84 1.07 8.32
C VAL A 6 -0.42 1.69 8.91
N LYS A 7 -0.42 3.02 9.03
CA LYS A 7 -1.56 3.81 9.49
C LYS A 7 -2.28 4.43 8.30
N THR A 8 -3.58 4.69 8.45
CA THR A 8 -4.33 5.48 7.49
C THR A 8 -3.63 6.83 7.26
N GLY A 9 -3.45 7.18 5.98
CA GLY A 9 -2.76 8.40 5.54
C GLY A 9 -1.25 8.24 5.33
N ASP A 10 -0.63 7.14 5.76
CA ASP A 10 0.81 6.93 5.51
C ASP A 10 1.09 6.80 4.00
N GLU A 11 2.08 7.53 3.51
CA GLU A 11 2.71 7.29 2.22
C GLU A 11 3.84 6.27 2.40
N ILE A 12 3.80 5.20 1.62
CA ILE A 12 4.69 4.06 1.77
C ILE A 12 5.27 3.63 0.43
N ILE A 13 6.45 3.04 0.48
CA ILE A 13 7.12 2.42 -0.66
C ILE A 13 6.99 0.90 -0.50
N ILE A 14 6.48 0.23 -1.54
CA ILE A 14 6.47 -1.24 -1.60
C ILE A 14 7.90 -1.72 -1.78
N LYS A 15 8.43 -2.49 -0.84
CA LYS A 15 9.80 -3.03 -0.90
C LYS A 15 9.82 -4.46 -1.43
N GLU A 16 8.84 -5.28 -1.05
CA GLU A 16 8.76 -6.68 -1.47
C GLU A 16 7.32 -7.18 -1.44
N ILE A 17 6.92 -7.93 -2.47
CA ILE A 17 5.67 -8.71 -2.50
C ILE A 17 6.07 -10.20 -2.67
N PRO A 18 6.12 -10.98 -1.57
CA PRO A 18 6.64 -12.36 -1.63
C PRO A 18 5.77 -13.32 -2.47
N ASP A 19 4.45 -13.14 -2.44
CA ASP A 19 3.51 -13.98 -3.17
C ASP A 19 3.50 -13.61 -4.66
N SER A 20 3.85 -14.57 -5.52
CA SER A 20 4.01 -14.34 -6.97
C SER A 20 2.69 -14.01 -7.66
N MET A 21 1.57 -14.63 -7.25
CA MET A 21 0.25 -14.36 -7.79
C MET A 21 -0.22 -12.95 -7.42
N ALA A 22 -0.06 -12.57 -6.16
CA ALA A 22 -0.33 -11.23 -5.67
C ALA A 22 0.55 -10.19 -6.37
N LYS A 23 1.85 -10.47 -6.56
CA LYS A 23 2.78 -9.61 -7.30
C LYS A 23 2.26 -9.34 -8.71
N THR A 24 1.83 -10.37 -9.45
CA THR A 24 1.24 -10.20 -10.78
C THR A 24 -0.02 -9.34 -10.74
N GLN A 25 -0.91 -9.53 -9.77
CA GLN A 25 -2.13 -8.73 -9.63
C GLN A 25 -1.81 -7.25 -9.33
N PHE A 26 -0.91 -7.00 -8.39
CA PHE A 26 -0.48 -5.65 -8.02
C PHE A 26 0.11 -4.89 -9.21
N ILE A 27 0.94 -5.55 -10.03
CA ILE A 27 1.54 -4.93 -11.23
C ILE A 27 0.46 -4.47 -12.22
N ARG A 28 -0.65 -5.21 -12.35
CA ARG A 28 -1.78 -4.83 -13.22
C ARG A 28 -2.50 -3.56 -12.73
N PHE A 29 -2.47 -3.30 -11.42
CA PHE A 29 -2.92 -2.04 -10.82
C PHE A 29 -1.82 -0.97 -10.78
N GLY A 30 -0.71 -1.21 -11.48
CA GLY A 30 0.43 -0.31 -11.53
C GLY A 30 1.19 -0.21 -10.21
N ILE A 31 1.09 -1.19 -9.31
CA ILE A 31 1.80 -1.24 -8.04
C ILE A 31 2.84 -2.35 -8.12
N GLY A 32 4.11 -1.99 -8.02
CA GLY A 32 5.22 -2.94 -7.97
C GLY A 32 6.20 -2.58 -6.88
N GLU A 33 7.27 -3.36 -6.73
CA GLU A 33 8.39 -2.99 -5.87
C GLU A 33 8.97 -1.64 -6.32
N GLY A 34 9.32 -0.79 -5.35
CA GLY A 34 9.68 0.62 -5.57
C GLY A 34 8.49 1.57 -5.76
N SER A 35 7.26 1.07 -5.95
CA SER A 35 6.09 1.95 -6.08
C SER A 35 5.75 2.65 -4.77
N THR A 36 5.45 3.94 -4.88
CA THR A 36 4.86 4.71 -3.79
C THR A 36 3.34 4.65 -3.84
N VAL A 37 2.72 4.35 -2.70
CA VAL A 37 1.26 4.25 -2.53
C VAL A 37 0.85 4.87 -1.20
N VAL A 38 -0.43 5.23 -1.09
CA VAL A 38 -1.00 5.76 0.16
C VAL A 38 -1.86 4.67 0.82
N CYS A 39 -1.72 4.48 2.12
CA CYS A 39 -2.72 3.74 2.90
C CYS A 39 -3.98 4.60 3.00
N HIS A 40 -4.97 4.34 2.15
CA HIS A 40 -6.21 5.10 2.13
C HIS A 40 -7.05 4.85 3.38
N THR A 41 -7.17 3.59 3.79
CA THR A 41 -7.77 3.21 5.06
C THR A 41 -7.32 1.81 5.48
N LYS A 42 -7.46 1.51 6.77
CA LYS A 42 -7.26 0.18 7.33
C LYS A 42 -8.53 -0.23 8.06
N ILE A 43 -9.18 -1.28 7.57
CA ILE A 43 -10.41 -1.80 8.16
C ILE A 43 -10.04 -2.64 9.39
N PRO A 44 -10.62 -2.40 10.58
CA PRO A 44 -10.39 -3.24 11.75
C PRO A 44 -10.68 -4.70 11.46
N PHE A 45 -9.72 -5.59 11.74
CA PHE A 45 -9.76 -7.02 11.40
C PHE A 45 -9.93 -7.34 9.91
N GLY A 46 -9.92 -6.32 9.04
CA GLY A 46 -10.16 -6.42 7.61
C GLY A 46 -8.92 -6.05 6.77
N PRO A 47 -9.11 -5.77 5.48
CA PRO A 47 -8.02 -5.46 4.57
C PRO A 47 -7.41 -4.08 4.82
N VAL A 48 -6.19 -3.90 4.31
CA VAL A 48 -5.57 -2.59 4.13
C VAL A 48 -5.93 -2.09 2.73
N VAL A 49 -6.54 -0.91 2.63
CA VAL A 49 -6.89 -0.29 1.36
C VAL A 49 -5.77 0.63 0.92
N LEU A 50 -5.14 0.31 -0.20
CA LEU A 50 -4.10 1.12 -0.83
C LEU A 50 -4.70 1.97 -1.93
N ARG A 51 -4.22 3.20 -2.07
CA ARG A 51 -4.56 4.09 -3.19
C ARG A 51 -3.31 4.48 -3.96
N LYS A 52 -3.39 4.36 -5.29
CA LYS A 52 -2.42 4.89 -6.24
C LYS A 52 -3.18 5.58 -7.37
N ASN A 53 -2.88 6.85 -7.62
CA ASN A 53 -3.63 7.69 -8.57
C ASN A 53 -5.15 7.67 -8.25
N ARG A 54 -5.99 7.27 -9.21
CA ARG A 54 -7.46 7.16 -9.06
C ARG A 54 -7.93 5.74 -8.76
N GLN A 55 -7.03 4.80 -8.46
CA GLN A 55 -7.36 3.41 -8.19
C GLN A 55 -7.13 3.06 -6.73
N GLU A 56 -8.01 2.23 -6.20
CA GLU A 56 -7.94 1.67 -4.86
C GLU A 56 -7.94 0.15 -4.93
N ILE A 57 -7.10 -0.49 -4.12
CA ILE A 57 -7.07 -1.95 -3.98
C ILE A 57 -7.18 -2.32 -2.50
N ALA A 58 -8.01 -3.31 -2.21
CA ALA A 58 -8.11 -3.90 -0.87
C ALA A 58 -7.16 -5.09 -0.78
N VAL A 59 -6.22 -5.05 0.15
CA VAL A 59 -5.25 -6.11 0.40
C VAL A 59 -5.66 -6.84 1.67
N GLY A 60 -6.02 -8.12 1.52
CA GLY A 60 -6.40 -8.97 2.66
C GLY A 60 -5.36 -8.97 3.77
N ARG A 61 -5.82 -9.06 5.02
CA ARG A 61 -4.97 -8.93 6.21
C ARG A 61 -3.76 -9.88 6.22
N GLU A 62 -3.96 -11.13 5.83
CA GLU A 62 -2.89 -12.13 5.81
C GLU A 62 -1.83 -11.81 4.76
N LEU A 63 -2.23 -11.39 3.56
CA LEU A 63 -1.30 -10.93 2.54
C LEU A 63 -0.57 -9.63 2.97
N ALA A 64 -1.28 -8.72 3.63
CA ALA A 64 -0.67 -7.48 4.14
C ALA A 64 0.42 -7.73 5.20
N ARG A 65 0.36 -8.85 5.94
CA ARG A 65 1.40 -9.23 6.91
C ARG A 65 2.70 -9.71 6.25
N THR A 66 2.66 -10.12 4.99
CA THR A 66 3.84 -10.64 4.27
C THR A 66 4.50 -9.59 3.39
N ILE A 67 3.73 -8.60 2.90
CA ILE A 67 4.26 -7.53 2.04
C ILE A 67 5.14 -6.58 2.85
N ARG A 68 6.40 -6.41 2.42
CA ARG A 68 7.34 -5.48 3.07
C ARG A 68 7.21 -4.08 2.49
N VAL A 69 7.19 -3.11 3.38
CA VAL A 69 7.06 -1.70 3.05
C VAL A 69 7.98 -0.82 3.88
N GLU A 70 8.25 0.36 3.36
CA GLU A 70 8.98 1.42 4.03
C GLU A 70 8.10 2.66 4.10
N ARG A 71 8.03 3.33 5.25
CA ARG A 71 7.35 4.62 5.36
C ARG A 71 8.21 5.66 4.70
N ARG A 72 7.62 6.44 3.80
CA ARG A 72 8.27 7.64 3.28
C ARG A 72 8.12 8.71 4.37
N GLY A 73 9.24 9.09 5.01
CA GLY A 73 9.24 10.15 6.02
C GLY A 73 8.68 11.45 5.43
N ASN A 74 7.94 12.22 6.23
CA ASN A 74 7.22 13.44 5.84
C ASN A 74 8.13 14.45 5.10
N GLY A 75 8.16 14.37 3.77
CA GLY A 75 8.41 15.51 2.90
C GLY A 75 7.06 16.14 2.58
N GLY A 76 6.61 17.06 3.43
CA GLY A 76 5.30 17.68 3.30
C GLY A 76 5.05 18.29 1.92
N LYS A 77 3.88 17.99 1.33
CA LYS A 77 2.97 18.95 0.68
C LYS A 77 1.73 18.21 0.22
N GLY A 78 0.58 18.73 0.63
CA GLY A 78 -0.72 18.13 0.45
C GLY A 78 -1.08 17.84 -1.01
N HIS A 79 -1.83 16.77 -1.20
CA HIS A 79 -2.65 16.59 -2.38
C HIS A 79 -3.99 17.32 -2.17
N ARG A 80 -3.97 18.65 -2.34
CA ARG A 80 -5.15 19.38 -2.82
C ARG A 80 -5.26 19.11 -4.32
N ARG A 81 -6.16 18.21 -4.74
CA ARG A 81 -6.80 18.12 -6.08
C ARG A 81 -7.94 17.10 -5.93
N GLY A 82 -9.20 17.35 -6.20
CA GLY A 82 -9.98 18.48 -6.73
C GLY A 82 -11.44 18.00 -6.75
#